data_AF-A0A1X7IGC3-F1
#
_entry.id   AF-A0A1X7IGC3-F1
#
_cell.length_a   1.000
_cell.length_b   1.000
_cell.length_c   1.000
_cell.angle_alpha   90.00
_cell.angle_beta   90.00
_cell.angle_gamma   90.00
#
_symmetry.space_group_name_H-M   'P 1'
#
loop_
_entity.id
_entity.type
_entity.pdbx_description
1 polymer ?
#
loop_
_entity_poly.entity_id
_entity_poly.type
_entity_poly.pdbx_seq_one_letter_code
_entity_poly.pdbx_strand_id
1 'polypeptide(L)'
;MAQEIVLSALLERWKKDEGIKVLCAEYLRDSEAYRKIGEVQDREERVELRKLWTAMSDRYWVLLKSILMVMAKEGPETLSFGPKERLLLDGGFLSPGVTSFNEALPTWLSQDRPQDMFQYMTFTEYWQDFYAGLYNKEKRSGMEVFGDRMKDYKTSTDNAMKRASLSLKTILPQVPDCTKEKAEELVGKLEKNLEPFLERHMRTRKFREMEKKQCDETIERSNFFSFARNEIESLITKASRTIDGFGDDERRRFKGLVDDVVFFGSVYIHIRNEADRWDRTRDRNAAKFATESEGDRLVRLEEAIKGKGEMAGQMARMARTDTSPLCQQSVQKPMTFQEVSEILKRLVHLDEDMLRVPRVRMYGIPRVVIVPGQGYGAYDWTDNSFIMPLFPSHSAEKAVAYSLASFRWDADEDREFKNTYELLKENKGKSIKGLASSFSNDYYLWLTKERYGFRVLPREVRDWFKIKFDSEGVK
;
A
#
# COMPACT_ATOMS: atom_id res chain seq x y z
N MET A 1 8.75 9.06 -33.80
CA MET A 1 7.93 7.96 -34.37
C MET A 1 6.92 7.38 -33.37
N ALA A 2 7.27 7.07 -32.11
CA ALA A 2 6.34 6.52 -31.10
C ALA A 2 5.16 7.44 -30.65
N GLN A 3 4.99 8.58 -31.31
CA GLN A 3 4.62 9.85 -30.67
C GLN A 3 3.23 10.36 -31.13
N GLU A 4 2.84 10.19 -32.39
CA GLU A 4 1.44 10.42 -32.85
C GLU A 4 0.57 9.15 -32.77
N ILE A 5 1.07 8.13 -32.07
CA ILE A 5 0.67 6.73 -32.27
C ILE A 5 -0.41 6.25 -31.32
N VAL A 6 -0.58 6.85 -30.13
CA VAL A 6 -1.52 6.34 -29.11
C VAL A 6 -2.96 6.50 -29.57
N LEU A 7 -3.38 7.72 -29.92
CA LEU A 7 -4.74 7.99 -30.39
C LEU A 7 -5.05 7.27 -31.71
N SER A 8 -4.12 7.24 -32.67
CA SER A 8 -4.32 6.48 -33.91
C SER A 8 -4.42 4.98 -33.68
N ALA A 9 -3.68 4.42 -32.72
CA ALA A 9 -3.78 3.00 -32.39
C ALA A 9 -5.06 2.67 -31.62
N LEU A 10 -5.54 3.57 -30.75
CA LEU A 10 -6.84 3.45 -30.12
C LEU A 10 -7.95 3.49 -31.17
N LEU A 11 -7.90 4.45 -32.10
CA LEU A 11 -8.86 4.54 -33.21
C LEU A 11 -8.87 3.26 -34.06
N GLU A 12 -7.69 2.72 -34.40
CA GLU A 12 -7.62 1.50 -35.21
C GLU A 12 -8.17 0.28 -34.45
N ARG A 13 -7.82 0.13 -33.17
CA ARG A 13 -8.31 -0.98 -32.34
C ARG A 13 -9.82 -0.89 -32.11
N TRP A 14 -10.34 0.30 -31.86
CA TRP A 14 -11.73 0.55 -31.49
C TRP A 14 -12.58 1.09 -32.65
N LYS A 15 -12.14 0.92 -33.90
CA LYS A 15 -12.80 1.49 -35.10
C LYS A 15 -14.27 1.10 -35.30
N LYS A 16 -14.70 0.00 -34.68
CA LYS A 16 -16.08 -0.50 -34.74
C LYS A 16 -16.99 0.08 -33.65
N ASP A 17 -16.43 0.74 -32.64
CA ASP A 17 -17.19 1.38 -31.56
C ASP A 17 -17.25 2.89 -31.81
N GLU A 18 -18.43 3.38 -32.21
CA GLU A 18 -18.62 4.80 -32.53
C GLU A 18 -18.43 5.70 -31.30
N GLY A 19 -18.71 5.23 -30.08
CA GLY A 19 -18.52 6.00 -28.85
C GLY A 19 -17.04 6.30 -28.58
N ILE A 20 -16.19 5.27 -28.61
CA ILE A 20 -14.74 5.40 -28.43
C ILE A 20 -14.13 6.20 -29.59
N LYS A 21 -14.60 5.98 -30.82
CA LYS A 21 -14.16 6.72 -32.00
C LYS A 21 -14.44 8.21 -31.90
N VAL A 22 -15.64 8.60 -31.45
CA VAL A 22 -15.98 10.02 -31.20
C VAL A 22 -15.06 10.61 -30.12
N LEU A 23 -14.86 9.92 -29.00
CA LEU A 23 -13.97 10.39 -27.92
C LEU A 23 -12.52 10.58 -28.41
N CYS A 24 -12.01 9.67 -29.22
CA CYS A 24 -10.68 9.79 -29.80
C CYS A 24 -10.58 10.93 -30.82
N ALA A 25 -11.63 11.16 -31.63
CA ALA A 25 -11.68 12.29 -32.56
C ALA A 25 -11.76 13.64 -31.84
N GLU A 26 -12.50 13.73 -30.73
CA GLU A 26 -12.51 14.92 -29.86
C GLU A 26 -11.15 15.15 -29.22
N TYR A 27 -10.48 14.09 -28.75
CA TYR A 27 -9.12 14.19 -28.24
C TYR A 27 -8.15 14.76 -29.27
N LEU A 28 -8.21 14.30 -30.53
CA LEU A 28 -7.37 14.83 -31.61
C LEU A 28 -7.65 16.32 -31.85
N ARG A 29 -8.93 16.71 -31.91
CA ARG A 29 -9.34 18.11 -32.08
C ARG A 29 -8.81 19.00 -30.96
N ASP A 30 -9.04 18.61 -29.71
CA ASP A 30 -8.60 19.38 -28.55
C ASP A 30 -7.06 19.40 -28.46
N SER A 31 -6.38 18.32 -28.85
CA SER A 31 -4.91 18.26 -28.91
C SER A 31 -4.33 19.21 -29.95
N GLU A 32 -4.98 19.35 -31.11
CA GLU A 32 -4.60 20.32 -32.14
C GLU A 32 -4.84 21.76 -31.69
N ALA A 33 -5.99 22.03 -31.06
CA ALA A 33 -6.29 23.35 -30.50
C ALA A 33 -5.29 23.71 -29.39
N TYR A 34 -5.01 22.78 -28.48
CA TYR A 34 -4.06 22.96 -27.38
C TYR A 34 -2.66 23.30 -27.88
N ARG A 35 -2.18 22.58 -28.92
CA ARG A 35 -0.88 22.87 -29.56
C ARG A 35 -0.81 24.26 -30.17
N LYS A 36 -1.88 24.71 -30.84
CA LYS A 36 -1.91 26.03 -31.50
C LYS A 36 -1.86 27.19 -30.51
N ILE A 37 -2.50 27.03 -29.35
CA ILE A 37 -2.55 28.08 -28.33
C ILE A 37 -1.29 28.07 -27.44
N GLY A 38 -0.65 26.90 -27.25
CA GLY A 38 0.48 26.68 -26.34
C GLY A 38 1.72 27.57 -26.53
N GLU A 39 1.79 28.36 -27.60
CA GLU A 39 2.89 29.28 -27.92
C GLU A 39 2.64 30.74 -27.51
N VAL A 40 1.44 31.08 -27.02
CA VAL A 40 1.00 32.48 -26.89
C VAL A 40 0.80 32.90 -25.42
N GLN A 41 1.13 34.16 -25.10
CA GLN A 41 1.19 34.66 -23.72
C GLN A 41 -0.10 35.34 -23.20
N ASP A 42 -1.15 35.46 -24.02
CA ASP A 42 -2.34 36.22 -23.65
C ASP A 42 -3.15 35.56 -22.52
N ARG A 43 -3.84 36.38 -21.73
CA ARG A 43 -4.64 35.94 -20.58
C ARG A 43 -5.86 35.13 -21.01
N GLU A 44 -6.55 35.51 -22.09
CA GLU A 44 -7.76 34.80 -22.54
C GLU A 44 -7.41 33.42 -23.08
N GLU A 45 -6.32 33.33 -23.83
CA GLU A 45 -5.75 32.09 -24.34
C GLU A 45 -5.26 31.15 -23.21
N ARG A 46 -4.68 31.68 -22.13
CA ARG A 46 -4.35 30.87 -20.94
C ARG A 46 -5.60 30.28 -20.27
N VAL A 47 -6.72 31.01 -20.28
CA VAL A 47 -8.00 30.50 -19.77
C VAL A 47 -8.53 29.40 -20.69
N GLU A 48 -8.43 29.58 -22.00
CA GLU A 48 -8.82 28.58 -22.99
C GLU A 48 -7.95 27.30 -22.91
N LEU A 49 -6.63 27.43 -22.79
CA LEU A 49 -5.70 26.31 -22.57
C LEU A 49 -6.08 25.48 -21.34
N ARG A 50 -6.45 26.14 -20.23
CA ARG A 50 -6.91 25.44 -19.02
C ARG A 50 -8.22 24.71 -19.26
N LYS A 51 -9.17 25.30 -19.99
CA LYS A 51 -10.43 24.64 -20.35
C LYS A 51 -10.18 23.40 -21.21
N LEU A 52 -9.33 23.50 -22.22
CA LEU A 52 -8.92 22.37 -23.07
C LEU A 52 -8.22 21.28 -22.25
N TRP A 53 -7.31 21.66 -21.35
CA TRP A 53 -6.64 20.73 -20.45
C TRP A 53 -7.63 19.99 -19.55
N THR A 54 -8.55 20.70 -18.90
CA THR A 54 -9.60 20.09 -18.07
C THR A 54 -10.49 19.17 -18.88
N ALA A 55 -10.92 19.58 -20.09
CA ALA A 55 -11.73 18.74 -20.97
C ALA A 55 -11.01 17.45 -21.37
N MET A 56 -9.73 17.54 -21.75
CA MET A 56 -8.90 16.37 -22.07
C MET A 56 -8.66 15.48 -20.85
N SER A 57 -8.50 16.07 -19.66
CA SER A 57 -8.37 15.36 -18.40
C SER A 57 -9.64 14.58 -18.04
N ASP A 58 -10.81 15.19 -18.16
CA ASP A 58 -12.09 14.54 -17.86
C ASP A 58 -12.39 13.43 -18.88
N ARG A 59 -12.07 13.70 -20.17
CA ARG A 59 -12.24 12.72 -21.25
C ARG A 59 -11.41 11.45 -21.04
N TYR A 60 -10.33 11.50 -20.25
CA TYR A 60 -9.51 10.32 -19.96
C TYR A 60 -10.34 9.27 -19.22
N TRP A 61 -11.05 9.71 -18.18
CA TRP A 61 -11.90 8.84 -17.37
C TRP A 61 -13.08 8.30 -18.17
N VAL A 62 -13.66 9.14 -19.04
CA VAL A 62 -14.74 8.73 -19.96
C VAL A 62 -14.25 7.69 -20.95
N LEU A 63 -13.06 7.86 -21.52
CA LEU A 63 -12.46 6.92 -22.47
C LEU A 63 -12.12 5.58 -21.80
N LEU A 64 -11.50 5.61 -20.62
CA LEU A 64 -11.24 4.41 -19.81
C LEU A 64 -12.55 3.65 -19.54
N LYS A 65 -13.60 4.37 -19.11
CA LYS A 65 -14.93 3.79 -18.89
C LYS A 65 -15.46 3.12 -20.16
N SER A 66 -15.47 3.83 -21.29
CA SER A 66 -15.97 3.27 -22.55
C SER A 66 -15.21 2.02 -22.97
N ILE A 67 -13.87 2.03 -22.89
CA ILE A 67 -13.03 0.87 -23.21
C ILE A 67 -13.39 -0.33 -22.32
N LEU A 68 -13.44 -0.12 -21.00
CA LEU A 68 -13.74 -1.20 -20.05
C LEU A 68 -15.16 -1.75 -20.23
N MET A 69 -16.14 -0.90 -20.50
CA MET A 69 -17.52 -1.33 -20.73
C MET A 69 -17.67 -2.15 -22.01
N VAL A 70 -17.01 -1.73 -23.10
CA VAL A 70 -17.03 -2.49 -24.37
C VAL A 70 -16.37 -3.85 -24.18
N MET A 71 -15.17 -3.89 -23.59
CA MET A 71 -14.51 -5.17 -23.32
C MET A 71 -15.34 -6.07 -22.39
N ALA A 72 -15.98 -5.51 -21.36
CA ALA A 72 -16.77 -6.30 -20.43
C ALA A 72 -17.98 -6.95 -21.11
N LYS A 73 -18.64 -6.23 -22.03
CA LYS A 73 -19.76 -6.74 -22.86
C LYS A 73 -19.33 -7.82 -23.85
N GLU A 74 -18.11 -7.75 -24.38
CA GLU A 74 -17.55 -8.82 -25.21
C GLU A 74 -17.34 -10.12 -24.42
N GLY A 75 -17.30 -10.05 -23.08
CA GLY A 75 -17.23 -11.20 -22.19
C GLY A 75 -15.94 -12.04 -22.27
N PRO A 76 -14.74 -11.46 -22.49
CA PRO A 76 -13.50 -12.23 -22.62
C PRO A 76 -13.12 -12.94 -21.32
N GLU A 77 -12.29 -13.98 -21.39
CA GLU A 77 -11.75 -14.62 -20.18
C GLU A 77 -10.85 -13.68 -19.37
N THR A 78 -10.19 -12.73 -20.04
CA THR A 78 -9.35 -11.71 -19.39
C THR A 78 -9.31 -10.45 -20.25
N LEU A 79 -9.38 -9.27 -19.61
CA LEU A 79 -9.18 -8.00 -20.30
C LEU A 79 -7.73 -7.87 -20.78
N SER A 80 -7.52 -7.44 -22.02
CA SER A 80 -6.18 -7.30 -22.61
C SER A 80 -5.94 -5.90 -23.14
N PHE A 81 -4.86 -5.27 -22.69
CA PHE A 81 -4.48 -3.91 -23.06
C PHE A 81 -3.19 -3.93 -23.89
N GLY A 82 -3.23 -3.32 -25.07
CA GLY A 82 -2.05 -3.22 -25.92
C GLY A 82 -1.03 -2.21 -25.37
N PRO A 83 0.26 -2.31 -25.75
CA PRO A 83 1.30 -1.41 -25.21
C PRO A 83 0.97 0.09 -25.36
N LYS A 84 0.36 0.47 -26.48
CA LYS A 84 -0.03 1.86 -26.78
C LYS A 84 -1.20 2.33 -25.93
N GLU A 85 -2.14 1.45 -25.62
CA GLU A 85 -3.24 1.78 -24.71
C GLU A 85 -2.72 1.92 -23.29
N ARG A 86 -1.81 1.04 -22.87
CA ARG A 86 -1.17 1.13 -21.55
C ARG A 86 -0.34 2.41 -21.39
N LEU A 87 0.28 2.93 -22.43
CA LEU A 87 0.93 4.24 -22.38
C LEU A 87 -0.06 5.35 -21.98
N LEU A 88 -1.31 5.29 -22.46
CA LEU A 88 -2.36 6.21 -22.02
C LEU A 88 -2.89 5.84 -20.63
N LEU A 89 -3.36 4.60 -20.45
CA LEU A 89 -4.14 4.18 -19.28
C LEU A 89 -3.30 3.99 -18.02
N ASP A 90 -2.06 3.52 -18.13
CA ASP A 90 -1.16 3.43 -16.99
C ASP A 90 -0.25 4.67 -16.91
N GLY A 91 0.18 5.20 -18.06
CA GLY A 91 1.22 6.24 -18.16
C GLY A 91 0.70 7.67 -18.27
N GLY A 92 -0.59 7.89 -18.52
CA GLY A 92 -1.17 9.21 -18.78
C GLY A 92 -0.68 9.87 -20.07
N PHE A 93 -0.03 9.14 -20.97
CA PHE A 93 0.55 9.71 -22.19
C PHE A 93 -0.44 9.71 -23.34
N LEU A 94 -0.77 10.90 -23.87
CA LEU A 94 -1.72 11.10 -24.95
C LEU A 94 -1.01 11.31 -26.30
N SER A 95 -0.22 12.38 -26.39
CA SER A 95 0.60 12.73 -27.55
C SER A 95 1.65 13.77 -27.12
N PRO A 96 2.82 13.87 -27.77
CA PRO A 96 3.87 14.83 -27.39
C PRO A 96 3.43 16.28 -27.49
N GLY A 97 2.44 16.56 -28.35
CA GLY A 97 1.85 17.88 -28.50
C GLY A 97 1.04 18.36 -27.30
N VAL A 98 0.64 17.44 -26.42
CA VAL A 98 -0.20 17.73 -25.25
C VAL A 98 0.51 17.32 -23.97
N THR A 99 1.03 16.10 -23.94
CA THR A 99 1.77 15.50 -22.84
C THR A 99 3.18 15.21 -23.33
N SER A 100 4.19 15.88 -22.79
CA SER A 100 5.57 15.61 -23.20
C SER A 100 5.94 14.15 -22.90
N PHE A 101 6.50 13.44 -23.89
CA PHE A 101 6.79 12.02 -23.73
C PHE A 101 7.91 11.81 -22.71
N ASN A 102 7.67 10.90 -21.77
CA ASN A 102 8.65 10.49 -20.78
C ASN A 102 9.29 9.17 -21.23
N GLU A 103 10.58 9.21 -21.54
CA GLU A 103 11.31 8.06 -22.11
C GLU A 103 11.41 6.85 -21.17
N ALA A 104 11.14 7.04 -19.88
CA ALA A 104 11.14 5.94 -18.91
C ALA A 104 9.83 5.12 -18.93
N LEU A 105 8.73 5.63 -19.53
CA LEU A 105 7.43 4.94 -19.53
C LEU A 105 7.44 3.56 -20.17
N PRO A 106 8.06 3.33 -21.36
CA PRO A 106 8.09 2.00 -21.95
C PRO A 106 8.76 0.96 -21.04
N THR A 107 9.91 1.30 -20.45
CA THR A 107 10.62 0.42 -19.51
C THR A 107 9.83 0.21 -18.23
N TRP A 108 9.13 1.25 -17.75
CA TRP A 108 8.27 1.16 -16.58
C TRP A 108 7.08 0.21 -16.81
N LEU A 109 6.48 0.19 -18.01
CA LEU A 109 5.37 -0.72 -18.34
C LEU A 109 5.76 -2.21 -18.35
N SER A 110 7.05 -2.49 -18.56
CA SER A 110 7.62 -3.83 -18.59
C SER A 110 8.50 -4.13 -17.37
N GLN A 111 8.41 -3.34 -16.30
CA GLN A 111 9.25 -3.51 -15.12
C GLN A 111 8.93 -4.83 -14.39
N ASP A 112 9.95 -5.40 -13.75
CA ASP A 112 9.78 -6.55 -12.87
C ASP A 112 9.05 -6.17 -11.59
N ARG A 113 8.37 -7.17 -10.99
CA ARG A 113 7.70 -7.01 -9.70
C ARG A 113 8.61 -7.46 -8.57
N PRO A 114 8.77 -6.65 -7.51
CA PRO A 114 9.42 -7.09 -6.30
C PRO A 114 8.70 -8.29 -5.69
N GLN A 115 9.47 -9.29 -5.27
CA GLN A 115 8.97 -10.44 -4.52
C GLN A 115 9.04 -10.14 -3.03
N ASP A 116 8.01 -9.50 -2.48
CA ASP A 116 7.96 -9.17 -1.04
C ASP A 116 6.58 -9.38 -0.44
N MET A 117 6.23 -8.73 0.68
CA MET A 117 4.92 -8.94 1.32
C MET A 117 3.74 -8.30 0.59
N PHE A 118 3.97 -7.39 -0.35
CA PHE A 118 2.93 -6.69 -1.10
C PHE A 118 2.76 -7.27 -2.51
N GLN A 119 1.57 -7.05 -3.07
CA GLN A 119 1.29 -7.30 -4.48
C GLN A 119 1.28 -5.97 -5.23
N TYR A 120 2.05 -5.89 -6.31
CA TYR A 120 2.22 -4.66 -7.11
C TYR A 120 1.49 -4.76 -8.45
N MET A 121 0.71 -3.74 -8.79
CA MET A 121 -0.14 -3.71 -9.97
C MET A 121 -0.05 -2.37 -10.69
N THR A 122 -0.06 -2.41 -12.02
CA THR A 122 -0.40 -1.21 -12.80
C THR A 122 -1.90 -0.97 -12.78
N PHE A 123 -2.35 0.19 -13.25
CA PHE A 123 -3.76 0.53 -13.22
C PHE A 123 -4.60 -0.38 -14.13
N THR A 124 -4.09 -0.76 -15.31
CA THR A 124 -4.77 -1.72 -16.18
C THR A 124 -4.85 -3.12 -15.57
N GLU A 125 -3.84 -3.55 -14.81
CA GLU A 125 -3.84 -4.85 -14.15
C GLU A 125 -4.86 -4.91 -13.02
N TYR A 126 -5.00 -3.81 -12.29
CA TYR A 126 -6.08 -3.63 -11.32
C TYR A 126 -7.45 -3.86 -11.97
N TRP A 127 -7.70 -3.28 -13.15
CA TRP A 127 -8.97 -3.48 -13.87
C TRP A 127 -9.17 -4.90 -14.36
N GLN A 128 -8.11 -5.60 -14.76
CA GLN A 128 -8.20 -7.01 -15.13
C GLN A 128 -8.65 -7.87 -13.94
N ASP A 129 -8.09 -7.64 -12.74
CA ASP A 129 -8.48 -8.36 -11.52
C ASP A 129 -9.89 -7.98 -11.06
N PHE A 130 -10.25 -6.70 -11.15
CA PHE A 130 -11.59 -6.24 -10.81
C PHE A 130 -12.64 -6.89 -11.72
N TYR A 131 -12.40 -6.92 -13.03
CA TYR A 131 -13.26 -7.60 -14.00
C TYR A 131 -13.38 -9.09 -13.71
N ALA A 132 -12.28 -9.78 -13.45
CA ALA A 132 -12.30 -11.20 -13.15
C ALA A 132 -13.11 -11.51 -11.88
N GLY A 133 -12.97 -10.68 -10.84
CA GLY A 133 -13.78 -10.79 -9.63
C GLY A 133 -15.28 -10.55 -9.88
N LEU A 134 -15.62 -9.59 -10.74
CA LEU A 134 -17.00 -9.23 -11.07
C LEU A 134 -17.71 -10.28 -11.94
N TYR A 135 -16.98 -10.90 -12.87
CA TYR A 135 -17.51 -11.87 -13.83
C TYR A 135 -17.16 -13.33 -13.48
N ASN A 136 -16.59 -13.57 -12.30
CA ASN A 136 -16.14 -14.88 -11.84
C ASN A 136 -15.21 -15.59 -12.83
N LYS A 137 -14.29 -14.84 -13.44
CA LYS A 137 -13.27 -15.38 -14.36
C LYS A 137 -12.06 -15.86 -13.58
N GLU A 138 -11.34 -16.83 -14.16
CA GLU A 138 -10.11 -17.34 -13.56
C GLU A 138 -8.94 -16.42 -13.89
N LYS A 139 -8.78 -15.36 -13.10
CA LYS A 139 -7.56 -14.55 -13.10
C LYS A 139 -7.04 -14.40 -11.68
N ARG A 140 -5.75 -14.69 -11.53
CA ARG A 140 -5.05 -14.69 -10.26
C ARG A 140 -3.70 -13.98 -10.40
N SER A 141 -3.73 -12.65 -10.59
CA SER A 141 -2.48 -11.88 -10.75
C SER A 141 -1.58 -12.09 -9.54
N GLY A 142 -0.33 -12.51 -9.70
CA GLY A 142 0.59 -12.73 -8.59
C GLY A 142 0.43 -14.06 -7.86
N MET A 143 -0.43 -14.99 -8.33
CA MET A 143 -0.50 -16.32 -7.71
C MET A 143 0.80 -17.11 -7.90
N GLU A 144 1.38 -16.98 -9.08
CA GLU A 144 2.56 -17.69 -9.55
C GLU A 144 3.76 -17.56 -8.60
N VAL A 145 3.80 -16.49 -7.80
CA VAL A 145 4.91 -16.18 -6.91
C VAL A 145 4.63 -16.46 -5.44
N PHE A 146 3.42 -16.88 -5.05
CA PHE A 146 3.12 -17.13 -3.63
C PHE A 146 3.95 -18.23 -3.01
N GLY A 147 4.17 -19.33 -3.73
CA GLY A 147 4.95 -20.45 -3.22
C GLY A 147 6.36 -20.02 -2.84
N ASP A 148 7.01 -19.27 -3.73
CA ASP A 148 8.35 -18.73 -3.53
C ASP A 148 8.35 -17.69 -2.41
N ARG A 149 7.42 -16.72 -2.42
CA ARG A 149 7.27 -15.72 -1.35
C ARG A 149 7.07 -16.36 0.02
N MET A 150 6.23 -17.38 0.13
CA MET A 150 5.97 -18.10 1.37
C MET A 150 7.25 -18.79 1.88
N LYS A 151 7.99 -19.43 1.00
CA LYS A 151 9.28 -20.08 1.31
C LYS A 151 10.33 -19.06 1.76
N ASP A 152 10.40 -17.92 1.10
CA ASP A 152 11.36 -16.85 1.41
C ASP A 152 11.10 -16.23 2.78
N TYR A 153 9.84 -15.94 3.11
CA TYR A 153 9.49 -15.41 4.43
C TYR A 153 9.57 -16.45 5.55
N LYS A 154 9.33 -17.73 5.25
CA LYS A 154 9.60 -18.81 6.20
C LYS A 154 11.09 -18.88 6.52
N THR A 155 11.93 -18.86 5.49
CA THR A 155 13.40 -18.86 5.63
C THR A 155 13.89 -17.61 6.38
N SER A 156 13.31 -16.45 6.07
CA SER A 156 13.64 -15.19 6.77
C SER A 156 13.27 -15.23 8.24
N THR A 157 12.11 -15.81 8.58
CA THR A 157 11.69 -16.02 9.98
C THR A 157 12.66 -16.94 10.72
N ASP A 158 13.06 -18.05 10.11
CA ASP A 158 13.97 -19.02 10.71
C ASP A 158 15.38 -18.42 10.91
N ASN A 159 15.86 -17.64 9.92
CA ASN A 159 17.12 -16.92 10.02
C ASN A 159 17.10 -15.82 11.08
N ALA A 160 16.01 -15.05 11.17
CA ALA A 160 15.84 -14.05 12.22
C ALA A 160 15.85 -14.70 13.61
N MET A 161 15.12 -15.81 13.77
CA MET A 161 15.10 -16.57 15.03
C MET A 161 16.49 -17.06 15.39
N LYS A 162 17.22 -17.66 14.45
CA LYS A 162 18.59 -18.14 14.69
C LYS A 162 19.53 -17.02 15.13
N ARG A 163 19.47 -15.84 14.50
CA ARG A 163 20.27 -14.66 14.88
C ARG A 163 19.90 -14.15 16.26
N ALA A 164 18.61 -14.02 16.56
CA ALA A 164 18.12 -13.61 17.87
C ALA A 164 18.59 -14.58 18.95
N SER A 165 18.38 -15.88 18.75
CA SER A 165 18.76 -16.92 19.70
C SER A 165 20.25 -16.94 20.01
N LEU A 166 21.11 -16.87 18.98
CA LEU A 166 22.57 -16.85 19.18
C LEU A 166 23.01 -15.62 19.98
N SER A 167 22.49 -14.45 19.60
CA SER A 167 22.88 -13.18 20.22
C SER A 167 22.39 -13.11 21.68
N LEU A 168 21.13 -13.48 21.92
CA LEU A 168 20.52 -13.46 23.25
C LEU A 168 21.17 -14.46 24.21
N LYS A 169 21.45 -15.69 23.76
CA LYS A 169 22.17 -16.69 24.57
C LYS A 169 23.59 -16.26 24.93
N THR A 170 24.17 -15.31 24.19
CA THR A 170 25.51 -14.78 24.46
C THR A 170 25.49 -13.61 25.45
N ILE A 171 24.53 -12.69 25.30
CA ILE A 171 24.50 -11.47 26.12
C ILE A 171 23.78 -11.65 27.46
N LEU A 172 22.67 -12.39 27.48
CA LEU A 172 21.83 -12.50 28.68
C LEU A 172 22.60 -13.07 29.88
N PRO A 173 23.45 -14.10 29.73
CA PRO A 173 24.22 -14.64 30.86
C PRO A 173 25.23 -13.67 31.49
N GLN A 174 25.53 -12.55 30.83
CA GLN A 174 26.42 -11.51 31.36
C GLN A 174 25.68 -10.55 32.31
N VAL A 175 24.35 -10.60 32.35
CA VAL A 175 23.53 -9.81 33.27
C VAL A 175 23.51 -10.52 34.64
N PRO A 176 23.78 -9.81 35.77
CA PRO A 176 23.95 -10.42 37.10
C PRO A 176 22.81 -11.34 37.59
N ASP A 177 21.58 -11.17 37.09
CA ASP A 177 20.37 -11.92 37.47
C ASP A 177 19.94 -13.00 36.45
N CYS A 178 20.78 -13.30 35.46
CA CYS A 178 20.44 -14.24 34.40
C CYS A 178 21.52 -15.31 34.27
N THR A 179 21.22 -16.52 34.76
CA THR A 179 22.11 -17.66 34.52
C THR A 179 22.02 -18.12 33.08
N LYS A 180 22.99 -18.92 32.65
CA LYS A 180 22.98 -19.53 31.31
C LYS A 180 21.73 -20.37 31.08
N GLU A 181 21.31 -21.14 32.08
CA GLU A 181 20.11 -21.99 32.02
C GLU A 181 18.85 -21.12 31.87
N LYS A 182 18.74 -20.01 32.61
CA LYS A 182 17.63 -19.07 32.49
C LYS A 182 17.59 -18.44 31.09
N ALA A 183 18.74 -18.04 30.55
CA ALA A 183 18.83 -17.50 29.19
C ALA A 183 18.40 -18.53 28.14
N GLU A 184 18.85 -19.78 28.25
CA GLU A 184 18.46 -20.88 27.37
C GLU A 184 16.96 -21.18 27.46
N GLU A 185 16.38 -21.16 28.66
CA GLU A 185 14.95 -21.34 28.88
C GLU A 185 14.12 -20.24 28.21
N LEU A 186 14.48 -18.97 28.42
CA LEU A 186 13.76 -17.82 27.84
C LEU A 186 13.82 -17.86 26.30
N VAL A 187 15.00 -18.10 25.74
CA VAL A 187 15.15 -18.20 24.28
C VAL A 187 14.41 -19.42 23.73
N GLY A 188 14.45 -20.57 24.43
CA GLY A 188 13.68 -21.75 24.06
C GLY A 188 12.16 -21.52 24.09
N LYS A 189 11.67 -20.68 25.02
CA LYS A 189 10.27 -20.25 25.06
C LYS A 189 9.91 -19.36 23.87
N LEU A 190 10.79 -18.48 23.40
CA LEU A 190 10.57 -17.71 22.17
C LEU A 190 10.50 -18.64 20.94
N GLU A 191 11.47 -19.53 20.79
CA GLU A 191 11.56 -20.46 19.65
C GLU A 191 10.33 -21.36 19.53
N LYS A 192 9.96 -22.03 20.62
CA LYS A 192 8.89 -23.04 20.63
C LYS A 192 7.48 -22.45 20.54
N ASN A 193 7.32 -21.17 20.87
CA ASN A 193 5.99 -20.57 21.02
C ASN A 193 5.70 -19.39 20.09
N LEU A 194 6.58 -19.11 19.12
CA LEU A 194 6.35 -18.05 18.13
C LEU A 194 5.05 -18.26 17.35
N GLU A 195 4.83 -19.43 16.73
CA GLU A 195 3.61 -19.64 15.94
C GLU A 195 2.32 -19.54 16.78
N PRO A 196 2.18 -20.23 17.94
CA PRO A 196 1.01 -20.03 18.82
C PRO A 196 0.78 -18.57 19.21
N PHE A 197 1.86 -17.84 19.52
CA PHE A 197 1.80 -16.41 19.79
C PHE A 197 1.24 -15.62 18.61
N LEU A 198 1.77 -15.83 17.40
CA LEU A 198 1.33 -15.13 16.19
C LEU A 198 -0.12 -15.47 15.85
N GLU A 199 -0.51 -16.75 15.89
CA GLU A 199 -1.87 -17.19 15.59
C GLU A 199 -2.91 -16.52 16.51
N ARG A 200 -2.62 -16.47 17.81
CA ARG A 200 -3.48 -15.78 18.80
C ARG A 200 -3.44 -14.27 18.64
N HIS A 201 -2.25 -13.69 18.57
CA HIS A 201 -2.07 -12.24 18.59
C HIS A 201 -2.63 -11.59 17.31
N MET A 202 -2.46 -12.23 16.16
CA MET A 202 -3.07 -11.82 14.89
C MET A 202 -4.55 -12.23 14.77
N ARG A 203 -5.07 -13.03 15.72
CA ARG A 203 -6.43 -13.59 15.72
C ARG A 203 -6.77 -14.24 14.38
N THR A 204 -5.90 -15.13 13.91
CA THR A 204 -6.08 -15.80 12.62
C THR A 204 -7.38 -16.60 12.60
N ARG A 205 -7.82 -16.97 11.40
CA ARG A 205 -8.97 -17.87 11.27
C ARG A 205 -8.71 -19.22 11.94
N LYS A 206 -7.53 -19.80 11.69
CA LYS A 206 -7.08 -21.05 12.31
C LYS A 206 -7.25 -21.00 13.83
N PHE A 207 -6.79 -19.94 14.50
CA PHE A 207 -6.98 -19.78 15.95
C PHE A 207 -8.46 -19.65 16.37
N ARG A 208 -9.26 -18.88 15.64
CA ARG A 208 -10.69 -18.66 15.97
C ARG A 208 -11.57 -19.89 15.80
N GLU A 209 -11.18 -20.80 14.92
CA GLU A 209 -11.92 -22.03 14.61
C GLU A 209 -11.36 -23.26 15.34
N MET A 210 -10.34 -23.09 16.20
CA MET A 210 -9.83 -24.17 17.05
C MET A 210 -10.88 -24.64 18.05
N GLU A 211 -10.85 -25.94 18.36
CA GLU A 211 -11.60 -26.48 19.49
C GLU A 211 -11.09 -25.90 20.81
N LYS A 212 -11.96 -25.84 21.83
CA LYS A 212 -11.67 -25.20 23.12
C LYS A 212 -10.33 -25.67 23.73
N LYS A 213 -10.07 -26.98 23.74
CA LYS A 213 -8.82 -27.55 24.27
C LYS A 213 -7.56 -27.05 23.54
N GLN A 214 -7.61 -27.00 22.20
CA GLN A 214 -6.51 -26.51 21.37
C GLN A 214 -6.33 -24.99 21.51
N CYS A 215 -7.45 -24.26 21.67
CA CYS A 215 -7.46 -22.83 21.92
C CYS A 215 -6.78 -22.51 23.27
N ASP A 216 -7.15 -23.21 24.34
CA ASP A 216 -6.57 -23.05 25.68
C ASP A 216 -5.05 -23.34 25.67
N GLU A 217 -4.61 -24.41 24.99
CA GLU A 217 -3.18 -24.71 24.81
C GLU A 217 -2.46 -23.60 24.02
N THR A 218 -3.06 -23.08 22.95
CA THR A 218 -2.49 -22.00 22.15
C THR A 218 -2.37 -20.70 22.96
N ILE A 219 -3.36 -20.41 23.81
CA ILE A 219 -3.34 -19.27 24.75
C ILE A 219 -2.18 -19.41 25.73
N GLU A 220 -2.02 -20.58 26.35
CA GLU A 220 -0.94 -20.85 27.29
C GLU A 220 0.44 -20.69 26.63
N ARG A 221 0.64 -21.31 25.46
CA ARG A 221 1.89 -21.19 24.70
C ARG A 221 2.17 -19.75 24.28
N SER A 222 1.16 -19.03 23.84
CA SER A 222 1.28 -17.60 23.56
C SER A 222 1.68 -16.79 24.80
N ASN A 223 1.15 -17.11 25.98
CA ASN A 223 1.56 -16.46 27.22
C ASN A 223 3.04 -16.75 27.56
N PHE A 224 3.54 -17.96 27.30
CA PHE A 224 4.96 -18.27 27.47
C PHE A 224 5.86 -17.44 26.56
N PHE A 225 5.45 -17.19 25.31
CA PHE A 225 6.19 -16.30 24.42
C PHE A 225 6.20 -14.86 24.95
N SER A 226 5.04 -14.31 25.32
CA SER A 226 4.92 -12.95 25.85
C SER A 226 5.73 -12.76 27.13
N PHE A 227 5.68 -13.73 28.04
CA PHE A 227 6.49 -13.74 29.25
C PHE A 227 7.98 -13.69 28.92
N ALA A 228 8.44 -14.56 28.02
CA ALA A 228 9.84 -14.61 27.62
C ALA A 228 10.31 -13.30 26.97
N ARG A 229 9.49 -12.72 26.08
CA ARG A 229 9.77 -11.42 25.44
C ARG A 229 9.94 -10.31 26.48
N ASN A 230 9.00 -10.18 27.40
CA ASN A 230 9.02 -9.14 28.42
C ASN A 230 10.20 -9.30 29.39
N GLU A 231 10.50 -10.52 29.81
CA GLU A 231 11.65 -10.80 30.68
C GLU A 231 12.97 -10.50 29.97
N ILE A 232 13.09 -10.86 28.69
CA ILE A 232 14.27 -10.52 27.87
C ILE A 232 14.42 -9.00 27.72
N GLU A 233 13.33 -8.26 27.46
CA GLU A 233 13.38 -6.79 27.36
C GLU A 233 13.81 -6.13 28.68
N SER A 234 13.32 -6.65 29.81
CA SER A 234 13.75 -6.23 31.15
C SER A 234 15.23 -6.49 31.38
N LEU A 235 15.73 -7.68 31.01
CA LEU A 235 17.14 -8.04 31.12
C LEU A 235 18.04 -7.19 30.21
N ILE A 236 17.63 -6.92 28.97
CA ILE A 236 18.34 -6.02 28.05
C ILE A 236 18.39 -4.59 28.63
N THR A 237 17.31 -4.15 29.27
CA THR A 237 17.27 -2.83 29.92
C THR A 237 18.16 -2.76 31.17
N LYS A 238 18.32 -3.88 31.90
CA LYS A 238 19.29 -3.99 32.99
C LYS A 238 20.73 -4.05 32.47
N ALA A 239 20.96 -4.70 31.32
CA ALA A 239 22.27 -4.83 30.70
C ALA A 239 22.93 -3.47 30.47
N SER A 240 22.16 -2.46 30.07
CA SER A 240 22.70 -1.10 29.87
C SER A 240 23.19 -0.39 31.12
N ARG A 241 22.88 -0.92 32.30
CA ARG A 241 23.35 -0.40 33.59
C ARG A 241 24.45 -1.25 34.22
N THR A 242 24.68 -2.47 33.70
CA THR A 242 25.47 -3.51 34.39
C THR A 242 26.61 -4.07 33.54
N ILE A 243 26.52 -3.97 32.21
CA ILE A 243 27.55 -4.45 31.29
C ILE A 243 28.29 -3.24 30.71
N ASP A 244 29.59 -3.17 30.94
CA ASP A 244 30.44 -2.12 30.39
C ASP A 244 30.41 -2.13 28.86
N GLY A 245 30.18 -0.96 28.26
CA GLY A 245 30.05 -0.80 26.80
C GLY A 245 28.71 -1.22 26.21
N PHE A 246 27.72 -1.64 27.02
CA PHE A 246 26.36 -1.89 26.55
C PHE A 246 25.52 -0.61 26.66
N GLY A 247 25.40 0.14 25.57
CA GLY A 247 24.66 1.39 25.51
C GLY A 247 23.23 1.26 24.97
N ASP A 248 22.63 2.41 24.67
CA ASP A 248 21.29 2.51 24.09
C ASP A 248 21.21 1.95 22.66
N ASP A 249 22.33 1.95 21.93
CA ASP A 249 22.41 1.40 20.58
C ASP A 249 22.40 -0.13 20.60
N GLU A 250 23.16 -0.76 21.53
CA GLU A 250 23.09 -2.20 21.76
C GLU A 250 21.69 -2.60 22.23
N ARG A 251 21.10 -1.88 23.19
CA ARG A 251 19.73 -2.12 23.65
C ARG A 251 18.74 -2.13 22.49
N ARG A 252 18.78 -1.11 21.63
CA ARG A 252 17.91 -1.03 20.44
C ARG A 252 18.17 -2.17 19.46
N ARG A 253 19.44 -2.53 19.22
CA ARG A 253 19.81 -3.66 18.37
C ARG A 253 19.22 -4.99 18.86
N PHE A 254 19.37 -5.29 20.15
CA PHE A 254 18.88 -6.56 20.71
C PHE A 254 17.35 -6.63 20.78
N LYS A 255 16.68 -5.51 21.07
CA LYS A 255 15.22 -5.42 20.95
C LYS A 255 14.77 -5.67 19.51
N GLY A 256 15.43 -5.02 18.54
CA GLY A 256 15.16 -5.21 17.11
C GLY A 256 15.29 -6.65 16.63
N LEU A 257 16.17 -7.47 17.21
CA LEU A 257 16.27 -8.89 16.87
C LEU A 257 15.00 -9.68 17.19
N VAL A 258 14.33 -9.38 18.31
CA VAL A 258 13.08 -10.04 18.68
C VAL A 258 11.92 -9.50 17.85
N ASP A 259 11.92 -8.20 17.56
CA ASP A 259 10.90 -7.57 16.73
C ASP A 259 10.96 -8.06 15.28
N ASP A 260 12.16 -8.27 14.72
CA ASP A 260 12.38 -8.92 13.42
C ASP A 260 11.72 -10.30 13.35
N VAL A 261 11.91 -11.12 14.38
CA VAL A 261 11.32 -12.48 14.46
C VAL A 261 9.80 -12.41 14.37
N VAL A 262 9.19 -11.53 15.16
CA VAL A 262 7.73 -11.34 15.18
C VAL A 262 7.24 -10.77 13.85
N PHE A 263 7.98 -9.82 13.26
CA PHE A 263 7.65 -9.21 11.99
C PHE A 263 7.65 -10.23 10.85
N PHE A 264 8.77 -10.92 10.60
CA PHE A 264 8.86 -11.91 9.52
C PHE A 264 7.88 -13.06 9.71
N GLY A 265 7.71 -13.52 10.97
CA GLY A 265 6.71 -14.53 11.29
C GLY A 265 5.28 -14.06 10.98
N SER A 266 4.95 -12.79 11.29
CA SER A 266 3.64 -12.21 10.97
C SER A 266 3.39 -12.15 9.47
N VAL A 267 4.40 -11.74 8.69
CA VAL A 267 4.31 -11.71 7.23
C VAL A 267 4.11 -13.13 6.68
N TYR A 268 4.88 -14.11 7.16
CA TYR A 268 4.73 -15.51 6.77
C TYR A 268 3.30 -16.03 7.01
N ILE A 269 2.72 -15.75 8.19
CA ILE A 269 1.34 -16.14 8.51
C ILE A 269 0.33 -15.46 7.58
N HIS A 270 0.54 -14.19 7.23
CA HIS A 270 -0.34 -13.49 6.29
C HIS A 270 -0.28 -14.07 4.88
N ILE A 271 0.92 -14.33 4.35
CA ILE A 271 1.12 -14.93 3.03
C ILE A 271 0.51 -16.34 2.99
N ARG A 272 0.76 -17.16 4.02
CA ARG A 272 0.15 -18.49 4.15
C ARG A 272 -1.37 -18.44 4.07
N ASN A 273 -1.98 -17.46 4.73
CA ASN A 273 -3.44 -17.31 4.79
C ASN A 273 -4.02 -16.60 3.54
N GLU A 274 -3.18 -16.11 2.62
CA GLU A 274 -3.61 -15.31 1.47
C GLU A 274 -4.32 -16.16 0.41
N ALA A 275 -3.78 -17.35 0.09
CA ALA A 275 -4.41 -18.29 -0.83
C ALA A 275 -5.84 -18.67 -0.40
N ASP A 276 -5.99 -19.08 0.86
CA ASP A 276 -7.31 -19.38 1.44
C ASP A 276 -8.25 -18.18 1.44
N ARG A 277 -7.72 -16.95 1.55
CA ARG A 277 -8.51 -15.72 1.50
C ARG A 277 -8.97 -15.43 0.07
N TRP A 278 -8.14 -15.69 -0.92
CA TRP A 278 -8.49 -15.52 -2.33
C TRP A 278 -9.59 -16.47 -2.76
N ASP A 279 -9.45 -17.76 -2.47
CA ASP A 279 -10.47 -18.74 -2.84
C ASP A 279 -11.83 -18.40 -2.23
N ARG A 280 -11.86 -18.02 -0.95
CA ARG A 280 -13.09 -17.52 -0.31
C ARG A 280 -13.62 -16.23 -0.91
N THR A 281 -12.74 -15.31 -1.30
CA THR A 281 -13.15 -14.05 -1.93
C THR A 281 -13.79 -14.32 -3.28
N ARG A 282 -13.23 -15.25 -4.06
CA ARG A 282 -13.79 -15.72 -5.31
C ARG A 282 -15.15 -16.38 -5.09
N ASP A 283 -15.26 -17.32 -4.17
CA ASP A 283 -16.54 -18.00 -3.88
C ASP A 283 -17.62 -17.02 -3.44
N ARG A 284 -17.25 -16.06 -2.57
CA ARG A 284 -18.13 -14.98 -2.13
C ARG A 284 -18.56 -14.09 -3.30
N ASN A 285 -17.64 -13.72 -4.19
CA ASN A 285 -17.96 -12.90 -5.36
C ASN A 285 -18.84 -13.67 -6.35
N ALA A 286 -18.53 -14.94 -6.60
CA ALA A 286 -19.35 -15.82 -7.43
C ALA A 286 -20.78 -15.91 -6.89
N ALA A 287 -20.95 -16.12 -5.57
CA ALA A 287 -22.24 -16.13 -4.93
C ALA A 287 -22.94 -14.76 -5.00
N LYS A 288 -22.21 -13.67 -4.72
CA LYS A 288 -22.74 -12.30 -4.73
C LYS A 288 -23.26 -11.89 -6.11
N PHE A 289 -22.52 -12.25 -7.17
CA PHE A 289 -22.80 -11.80 -8.53
C PHE A 289 -23.60 -12.83 -9.35
N ALA A 290 -23.89 -14.02 -8.80
CA ALA A 290 -24.66 -15.06 -9.49
C ALA A 290 -26.05 -14.59 -9.95
N THR A 291 -26.69 -13.71 -9.18
CA THR A 291 -28.04 -13.20 -9.46
C THR A 291 -28.05 -11.80 -10.07
N GLU A 292 -26.89 -11.15 -10.22
CA GLU A 292 -26.80 -9.81 -10.82
C GLU A 292 -26.89 -9.89 -12.33
N SER A 293 -27.69 -9.00 -12.92
CA SER A 293 -27.76 -8.87 -14.37
C SER A 293 -26.46 -8.30 -14.93
N GLU A 294 -26.23 -8.45 -16.24
CA GLU A 294 -25.10 -7.81 -16.90
C GLU A 294 -25.12 -6.28 -16.72
N GLY A 295 -26.31 -5.66 -16.76
CA GLY A 295 -26.49 -4.24 -16.52
C GLY A 295 -26.01 -3.81 -15.13
N ASP A 296 -26.36 -4.57 -14.09
CA ASP A 296 -25.93 -4.28 -12.72
C ASP A 296 -24.40 -4.34 -12.57
N ARG A 297 -23.77 -5.35 -13.19
CA ARG A 297 -22.31 -5.49 -13.20
C ARG A 297 -21.64 -4.30 -13.89
N LEU A 298 -22.18 -3.85 -15.02
CA LEU A 298 -21.67 -2.66 -15.72
C LEU A 298 -21.81 -1.38 -14.88
N VAL A 299 -22.91 -1.23 -14.12
CA VAL A 299 -23.08 -0.11 -13.18
C VAL A 299 -22.00 -0.16 -12.08
N ARG A 300 -21.72 -1.34 -11.51
CA ARG A 300 -20.63 -1.48 -10.52
C ARG A 300 -19.25 -1.14 -11.08
N LEU A 301 -18.98 -1.53 -12.32
CA LEU A 301 -17.74 -1.18 -13.00
C LEU A 301 -17.63 0.34 -13.17
N GLU A 302 -18.72 1.01 -13.57
CA GLU A 302 -18.77 2.47 -13.66
C GLU A 302 -18.55 3.15 -12.30
N GLU A 303 -19.22 2.69 -11.24
CA GLU A 303 -19.05 3.22 -9.88
C GLU A 303 -17.60 3.07 -9.38
N ALA A 304 -16.98 1.91 -9.65
CA ALA A 304 -15.58 1.67 -9.30
C ALA A 304 -14.63 2.63 -10.05
N ILE A 305 -14.86 2.89 -11.33
CA ILE A 305 -14.05 3.82 -12.12
C ILE A 305 -14.16 5.24 -11.55
N LYS A 306 -15.39 5.67 -11.25
CA LYS A 306 -15.63 6.97 -10.60
C LYS A 306 -14.89 7.06 -9.26
N GLY A 307 -14.98 6.02 -8.43
CA GLY A 307 -14.25 5.95 -7.16
C GLY A 307 -12.74 6.10 -7.33
N LYS A 308 -12.13 5.38 -8.28
CA LYS A 308 -10.69 5.53 -8.58
C LYS A 308 -10.32 6.92 -9.09
N GLY A 309 -11.15 7.53 -9.92
CA GLY A 309 -10.97 8.91 -10.36
C GLY A 309 -11.03 9.92 -9.21
N GLU A 310 -11.97 9.75 -8.28
CA GLU A 310 -12.06 10.59 -7.08
C GLU A 310 -10.84 10.43 -6.17
N MET A 311 -10.35 9.21 -5.97
CA MET A 311 -9.13 8.94 -5.18
C MET A 311 -7.90 9.59 -5.83
N ALA A 312 -7.72 9.45 -7.15
CA ALA A 312 -6.64 10.12 -7.87
C ALA A 312 -6.72 11.64 -7.77
N GLY A 313 -7.93 12.21 -7.88
CA GLY A 313 -8.15 13.63 -7.65
C GLY A 313 -7.84 14.08 -6.22
N GLN A 314 -8.13 13.26 -5.21
CA GLN A 314 -7.80 13.56 -3.82
C GLN A 314 -6.28 13.59 -3.59
N MET A 315 -5.55 12.60 -4.13
CA MET A 315 -4.08 12.54 -4.08
C MET A 315 -3.43 13.83 -4.59
N ALA A 316 -3.88 14.31 -5.76
CA ALA A 316 -3.40 15.54 -6.36
C ALA A 316 -3.76 16.78 -5.52
N ARG A 317 -5.01 16.88 -5.05
CA ARG A 317 -5.47 18.00 -4.20
C ARG A 317 -4.72 18.09 -2.88
N MET A 318 -4.42 16.96 -2.24
CA MET A 318 -3.63 16.90 -1.01
C MET A 318 -2.21 17.45 -1.24
N ALA A 319 -1.64 17.18 -2.41
CA ALA A 319 -0.35 17.71 -2.82
C ALA A 319 -0.40 19.12 -3.42
N ARG A 320 -1.61 19.70 -3.61
CA ARG A 320 -1.84 20.98 -4.29
C ARG A 320 -1.30 20.99 -5.73
N THR A 321 -1.50 19.88 -6.43
CA THR A 321 -1.09 19.66 -7.84
C THR A 321 -2.31 19.52 -8.75
N ASP A 322 -2.08 19.51 -10.06
CA ASP A 322 -3.14 19.31 -11.05
C ASP A 322 -3.73 17.90 -10.94
N THR A 323 -5.07 17.79 -10.97
CA THR A 323 -5.80 16.52 -10.79
C THR A 323 -5.84 15.65 -12.04
N SER A 324 -5.18 16.07 -13.11
CA SER A 324 -5.20 15.33 -14.36
C SER A 324 -4.44 14.01 -14.25
N PRO A 325 -5.01 12.93 -14.81
CA PRO A 325 -4.28 11.68 -15.02
C PRO A 325 -3.25 11.82 -16.16
N LEU A 326 -3.32 12.88 -16.97
CA LEU A 326 -2.41 13.08 -18.09
C LEU A 326 -1.00 13.46 -17.62
N CYS A 327 0.00 12.88 -18.26
CA CYS A 327 1.41 13.06 -17.92
C CYS A 327 1.87 14.49 -18.27
N GLN A 328 2.13 15.30 -17.25
CA GLN A 328 2.77 16.61 -17.39
C GLN A 328 4.30 16.55 -17.19
N GLN A 329 4.83 15.40 -16.77
CA GLN A 329 6.20 15.26 -16.27
C GLN A 329 7.09 14.53 -17.28
N SER A 330 7.76 15.28 -18.16
CA SER A 330 8.72 14.70 -19.13
C SER A 330 10.07 14.32 -18.52
N VAL A 331 10.49 15.02 -17.48
CA VAL A 331 11.84 14.88 -16.90
C VAL A 331 11.83 14.05 -15.63
N GLN A 332 10.78 14.15 -14.81
CA GLN A 332 10.67 13.36 -13.59
C GLN A 332 10.46 11.89 -13.95
N LYS A 333 11.31 11.00 -13.42
CA LYS A 333 11.12 9.56 -13.62
C LYS A 333 9.83 9.08 -12.94
N PRO A 334 9.06 8.17 -13.57
CA PRO A 334 7.94 7.52 -12.91
C PRO A 334 8.42 6.68 -11.72
N MET A 335 7.62 6.66 -10.66
CA MET A 335 7.88 5.82 -9.48
C MET A 335 7.83 4.35 -9.86
N THR A 336 8.86 3.59 -9.52
CA THR A 336 8.95 2.15 -9.84
C THR A 336 8.40 1.27 -8.71
N PHE A 337 7.96 0.05 -9.01
CA PHE A 337 7.57 -0.92 -7.99
C PHE A 337 8.72 -1.24 -7.03
N GLN A 338 9.95 -1.35 -7.54
CA GLN A 338 11.13 -1.60 -6.72
C GLN A 338 11.36 -0.47 -5.70
N GLU A 339 11.27 0.78 -6.12
CA GLU A 339 11.37 1.94 -5.22
C GLU A 339 10.28 1.92 -4.15
N VAL A 340 9.03 1.62 -4.53
CA VAL A 340 7.92 1.50 -3.57
C VAL A 340 8.16 0.36 -2.58
N SER A 341 8.64 -0.79 -3.06
CA SER A 341 8.98 -1.96 -2.24
C SER A 341 10.02 -1.64 -1.17
N GLU A 342 11.12 -1.02 -1.58
CA GLU A 342 12.21 -0.64 -0.66
C GLU A 342 11.72 0.32 0.41
N ILE A 343 10.91 1.32 0.03
CA ILE A 343 10.33 2.27 0.98
C ILE A 343 9.34 1.57 1.91
N LEU A 344 8.40 0.78 1.39
CA LEU A 344 7.39 0.09 2.19
C LEU A 344 8.04 -0.87 3.20
N LYS A 345 9.02 -1.69 2.78
CA LYS A 345 9.75 -2.60 3.68
C LYS A 345 10.37 -1.86 4.86
N ARG A 346 10.98 -0.71 4.58
CA ARG A 346 11.61 0.12 5.61
C ARG A 346 10.58 0.77 6.52
N LEU A 347 9.51 1.37 5.97
CA LEU A 347 8.55 2.15 6.75
C LEU A 347 7.57 1.28 7.55
N VAL A 348 7.09 0.18 6.97
CA VAL A 348 6.14 -0.73 7.62
C VAL A 348 6.76 -1.45 8.81
N HIS A 349 8.06 -1.71 8.77
CA HIS A 349 8.80 -2.25 9.91
C HIS A 349 8.89 -1.28 11.10
N LEU A 350 8.70 0.03 10.88
CA LEU A 350 8.74 1.04 11.94
C LEU A 350 7.40 1.19 12.67
N ASP A 351 6.27 0.79 12.09
CA ASP A 351 4.96 0.76 12.77
C ASP A 351 4.65 -0.69 13.17
N GLU A 352 4.90 -1.02 14.44
CA GLU A 352 4.82 -2.39 14.99
C GLU A 352 3.45 -3.05 14.78
N ASP A 353 2.39 -2.25 14.69
CA ASP A 353 1.01 -2.73 14.59
C ASP A 353 0.43 -2.60 13.18
N MET A 354 1.20 -2.10 12.21
CA MET A 354 0.76 -1.93 10.82
C MET A 354 0.16 -3.21 10.22
N LEU A 355 0.78 -4.37 10.50
CA LEU A 355 0.30 -5.67 10.00
C LEU A 355 -0.76 -6.33 10.88
N ARG A 356 -1.10 -5.73 12.03
CA ARG A 356 -2.02 -6.28 13.04
C ARG A 356 -3.37 -5.57 13.08
N VAL A 357 -3.48 -4.45 12.37
CA VAL A 357 -4.73 -3.70 12.22
C VAL A 357 -5.86 -4.65 11.77
N PRO A 358 -7.08 -4.55 12.34
CA PRO A 358 -8.21 -5.43 12.00
C PRO A 358 -8.45 -5.59 10.50
N ARG A 359 -8.20 -4.53 9.74
CA ARG A 359 -8.28 -4.51 8.28
C ARG A 359 -7.37 -5.54 7.61
N VAL A 360 -6.10 -5.61 8.01
CA VAL A 360 -5.13 -6.60 7.47
C VAL A 360 -5.58 -8.01 7.81
N ARG A 361 -6.08 -8.23 9.04
CA ARG A 361 -6.61 -9.53 9.44
C ARG A 361 -7.78 -9.96 8.54
N MET A 362 -8.72 -9.07 8.27
CA MET A 362 -9.93 -9.36 7.50
C MET A 362 -9.66 -9.50 5.99
N TYR A 363 -8.97 -8.53 5.40
CA TYR A 363 -8.83 -8.39 3.94
C TYR A 363 -7.44 -8.75 3.42
N GLY A 364 -6.45 -8.91 4.30
CA GLY A 364 -5.06 -9.17 3.93
C GLY A 364 -4.21 -7.92 3.87
N ILE A 365 -2.93 -8.12 3.56
CA ILE A 365 -2.00 -7.00 3.34
C ILE A 365 -2.52 -6.20 2.14
N PRO A 366 -2.65 -4.86 2.24
CA PRO A 366 -3.14 -4.05 1.14
C PRO A 366 -2.30 -4.22 -0.13
N ARG A 367 -2.94 -4.26 -1.30
CA ARG A 367 -2.23 -4.29 -2.59
C ARG A 367 -1.71 -2.91 -2.94
N VAL A 368 -0.70 -2.80 -3.79
CA VAL A 368 -0.15 -1.54 -4.28
C VAL A 368 -0.57 -1.36 -5.72
N VAL A 369 -1.31 -0.28 -6.00
CA VAL A 369 -1.75 0.08 -7.35
C VAL A 369 -1.15 1.43 -7.72
N ILE A 370 -0.32 1.46 -8.77
CA ILE A 370 0.15 2.73 -9.35
C ILE A 370 -0.87 3.22 -10.37
N VAL A 371 -1.32 4.46 -10.21
CA VAL A 371 -2.31 5.12 -11.08
C VAL A 371 -1.68 6.32 -11.80
N PRO A 372 -2.13 6.64 -13.02
CA PRO A 372 -1.60 7.79 -13.77
C PRO A 372 -1.91 9.11 -13.07
N GLY A 373 -1.06 10.11 -13.29
CA GLY A 373 -1.14 11.42 -12.68
C GLY A 373 -0.11 11.65 -11.57
N GLN A 374 -0.39 12.63 -10.72
CA GLN A 374 0.54 13.12 -9.70
C GLN A 374 -0.14 13.34 -8.34
N GLY A 375 0.65 13.38 -7.28
CA GLY A 375 0.17 13.71 -5.94
C GLY A 375 0.92 13.01 -4.81
N TYR A 376 0.28 12.86 -3.67
CA TYR A 376 0.72 11.93 -2.61
C TYR A 376 0.01 10.59 -2.74
N GLY A 377 0.44 9.57 -2.00
CA GLY A 377 -0.28 8.30 -1.94
C GLY A 377 -1.51 8.39 -1.04
N ALA A 378 -2.45 7.48 -1.28
CA ALA A 378 -3.67 7.31 -0.47
C ALA A 378 -3.98 5.83 -0.29
N TYR A 379 -4.92 5.52 0.58
CA TYR A 379 -5.42 4.17 0.80
C TYR A 379 -6.89 4.11 0.41
N ASP A 380 -7.23 3.14 -0.43
CA ASP A 380 -8.60 2.86 -0.82
C ASP A 380 -9.19 1.77 0.08
N TRP A 381 -10.14 2.19 0.91
CA TRP A 381 -10.89 1.29 1.76
C TRP A 381 -11.69 0.26 0.96
N THR A 382 -12.23 0.62 -0.21
CA THR A 382 -13.23 -0.21 -0.91
C THR A 382 -12.68 -1.57 -1.33
N ASP A 383 -11.40 -1.63 -1.70
CA ASP A 383 -10.74 -2.83 -2.20
C ASP A 383 -9.42 -3.17 -1.48
N ASN A 384 -9.14 -2.50 -0.37
CA ASN A 384 -7.96 -2.68 0.47
C ASN A 384 -6.65 -2.51 -0.34
N SER A 385 -6.45 -1.32 -0.91
CA SER A 385 -5.27 -1.04 -1.74
C SER A 385 -4.61 0.30 -1.39
N PHE A 386 -3.29 0.33 -1.36
CA PHE A 386 -2.52 1.57 -1.46
C PHE A 386 -2.53 2.06 -2.90
N ILE A 387 -3.02 3.27 -3.10
CA ILE A 387 -3.03 3.97 -4.38
C ILE A 387 -1.83 4.91 -4.40
N MET A 388 -0.95 4.71 -5.37
CA MET A 388 0.25 5.51 -5.55
C MET A 388 0.14 6.29 -6.88
N PRO A 389 0.46 7.59 -6.91
CA PRO A 389 0.57 8.31 -8.17
C PRO A 389 1.83 7.85 -8.91
N LEU A 390 1.73 7.76 -10.24
CA LEU A 390 2.87 7.47 -11.10
C LEU A 390 4.00 8.51 -10.93
N PHE A 391 3.63 9.78 -10.76
CA PHE A 391 4.55 10.88 -10.53
C PHE A 391 4.32 11.48 -9.13
N PRO A 392 5.05 11.01 -8.11
CA PRO A 392 4.86 11.53 -6.75
C PRO A 392 5.25 13.00 -6.66
N SER A 393 4.44 13.76 -5.91
CA SER A 393 4.79 15.12 -5.51
C SER A 393 5.84 15.08 -4.41
N HIS A 394 6.90 15.87 -4.56
CA HIS A 394 8.08 15.92 -3.68
C HIS A 394 8.97 14.68 -3.71
N SER A 395 8.48 13.51 -3.27
CA SER A 395 9.29 12.28 -3.25
C SER A 395 8.41 11.03 -3.19
N ALA A 396 8.96 9.90 -3.65
CA ALA A 396 8.32 8.61 -3.51
C ALA A 396 8.11 8.23 -2.03
N GLU A 397 9.08 8.54 -1.17
CA GLU A 397 8.99 8.30 0.28
C GLU A 397 7.77 8.98 0.90
N LYS A 398 7.51 10.24 0.52
CA LYS A 398 6.36 10.99 1.03
C LYS A 398 5.04 10.41 0.51
N ALA A 399 4.98 10.01 -0.76
CA ALA A 399 3.79 9.37 -1.31
C ALA A 399 3.46 8.06 -0.57
N VAL A 400 4.45 7.20 -0.34
CA VAL A 400 4.28 5.94 0.40
C VAL A 400 3.89 6.18 1.86
N ALA A 401 4.55 7.11 2.54
CA ALA A 401 4.20 7.41 3.93
C ALA A 401 2.76 7.95 4.07
N TYR A 402 2.28 8.74 3.10
CA TYR A 402 0.90 9.23 3.08
C TYR A 402 -0.10 8.11 2.83
N SER A 403 0.20 7.12 1.98
CA SER A 403 -0.68 5.96 1.80
C SER A 403 -0.77 5.14 3.10
N LEU A 404 0.36 4.93 3.79
CA LEU A 404 0.38 4.26 5.11
C LEU A 404 -0.41 5.05 6.16
N ALA A 405 -0.25 6.37 6.19
CA ALA A 405 -0.98 7.22 7.13
C ALA A 405 -2.49 7.18 6.88
N SER A 406 -2.92 7.32 5.62
CA SER A 406 -4.34 7.21 5.26
C SER A 406 -4.92 5.84 5.61
N PHE A 407 -4.14 4.75 5.46
CA PHE A 407 -4.55 3.43 5.92
C PHE A 407 -4.75 3.36 7.44
N ARG A 408 -3.79 3.86 8.23
CA ARG A 408 -3.94 3.87 9.70
C ARG A 408 -5.10 4.76 10.14
N TRP A 409 -5.33 5.86 9.43
CA TRP A 409 -6.46 6.76 9.67
C TRP A 409 -7.80 6.10 9.36
N ASP A 410 -7.94 5.47 8.20
CA ASP A 410 -9.22 4.89 7.78
C ASP A 410 -9.53 3.58 8.51
N ALA A 411 -8.50 2.80 8.86
CA ALA A 411 -8.64 1.57 9.64
C ALA A 411 -8.82 1.77 11.14
N ASP A 412 -8.81 3.01 11.62
CA ASP A 412 -9.26 3.39 12.95
C ASP A 412 -10.80 3.38 13.04
N GLU A 413 -11.38 2.17 13.00
CA GLU A 413 -12.83 1.90 13.06
C GLU A 413 -13.41 2.33 14.42
N ASP A 414 -12.69 2.06 15.51
CA ASP A 414 -13.07 2.42 16.88
C ASP A 414 -12.84 3.91 17.19
N ARG A 415 -12.32 4.68 16.22
CA ARG A 415 -12.01 6.10 16.30
C ARG A 415 -11.07 6.48 17.45
N GLU A 416 -10.23 5.54 17.89
CA GLU A 416 -9.31 5.76 18.99
C GLU A 416 -8.28 6.85 18.62
N PHE A 417 -7.72 6.75 17.42
CA PHE A 417 -6.77 7.74 16.93
C PHE A 417 -7.46 9.06 16.64
N LYS A 418 -8.56 9.02 15.88
CA LYS A 418 -9.32 10.21 15.47
C LYS A 418 -9.74 11.05 16.67
N ASN A 419 -10.34 10.42 17.67
CA ASN A 419 -10.89 11.13 18.83
C ASN A 419 -9.77 11.70 19.72
N THR A 420 -8.66 10.97 19.91
CA THR A 420 -7.57 11.46 20.77
C THR A 420 -6.66 12.46 20.07
N TYR A 421 -6.47 12.34 18.76
CA TYR A 421 -5.64 13.24 17.95
C TYR A 421 -6.32 14.61 17.72
N GLU A 422 -7.66 14.64 17.64
CA GLU A 422 -8.44 15.89 17.57
C GLU A 422 -8.28 16.76 18.84
N LEU A 423 -8.02 16.15 19.99
CA LEU A 423 -7.87 16.85 21.26
C LEU A 423 -6.52 17.57 21.42
N LEU A 424 -5.54 17.28 20.55
CA LEU A 424 -4.24 17.94 20.57
C LEU A 424 -4.40 19.43 20.24
N LYS A 425 -3.61 20.28 20.91
CA LYS A 425 -3.75 21.74 20.83
C LYS A 425 -3.72 22.26 19.38
N GLU A 426 -2.85 21.69 18.55
CA GLU A 426 -2.68 22.10 17.14
C GLU A 426 -3.79 21.58 16.21
N ASN A 427 -4.61 20.63 16.67
CA ASN A 427 -5.61 19.94 15.86
C ASN A 427 -7.05 20.28 16.26
N LYS A 428 -7.24 20.90 17.41
CA LYS A 428 -8.56 21.29 17.92
C LYS A 428 -9.30 22.19 16.93
N GLY A 429 -10.53 21.79 16.59
CA GLY A 429 -11.41 22.55 15.69
C GLY A 429 -11.10 22.40 14.19
N LYS A 430 -10.14 21.55 13.80
CA LYS A 430 -9.93 21.20 12.38
C LYS A 430 -11.12 20.38 11.88
N SER A 431 -11.49 20.57 10.61
CA SER A 431 -12.42 19.67 9.93
C SER A 431 -11.83 18.26 9.82
N ILE A 432 -12.67 17.24 9.62
CA ILE A 432 -12.20 15.85 9.43
C ILE A 432 -11.12 15.76 8.34
N LYS A 433 -11.30 16.47 7.22
CA LYS A 433 -10.31 16.52 6.14
C LYS A 433 -9.02 17.21 6.56
N GLY A 434 -9.11 18.33 7.30
CA GLY A 434 -7.95 19.03 7.83
C GLY A 434 -7.17 18.19 8.86
N LEU A 435 -7.90 17.40 9.66
CA LEU A 435 -7.33 16.50 10.65
C LEU A 435 -6.60 15.34 9.98
N ALA A 436 -7.21 14.67 9.01
CA ALA A 436 -6.58 13.60 8.22
C ALA A 436 -5.32 14.09 7.49
N SER A 437 -5.36 15.32 6.94
CA SER A 437 -4.18 15.93 6.30
C SER A 437 -3.07 16.23 7.30
N SER A 438 -3.42 16.67 8.53
CA SER A 438 -2.43 16.93 9.59
C SER A 438 -1.80 15.62 10.06
N PHE A 439 -2.64 14.61 10.32
CA PHE A 439 -2.19 13.27 10.69
C PHE A 439 -1.25 12.69 9.63
N SER A 440 -1.57 12.79 8.35
CA SER A 440 -0.71 12.26 7.27
C SER A 440 0.66 12.91 7.23
N ASN A 441 0.72 14.23 7.45
CA ASN A 441 1.99 14.96 7.51
C ASN A 441 2.80 14.57 8.76
N ASP A 442 2.16 14.51 9.92
CA ASP A 442 2.83 14.18 11.18
C ASP A 442 3.29 12.72 11.20
N TYR A 443 2.50 11.80 10.65
CA TYR A 443 2.84 10.39 10.49
C TYR A 443 4.06 10.21 9.57
N TYR A 444 4.12 10.95 8.46
CA TYR A 444 5.30 10.99 7.59
C TYR A 444 6.55 11.48 8.34
N LEU A 445 6.45 12.59 9.09
CA LEU A 445 7.57 13.12 9.88
C LEU A 445 7.97 12.16 11.00
N TRP A 446 7.00 11.50 11.64
CA TRP A 446 7.26 10.51 12.67
C TRP A 446 8.07 9.34 12.12
N LEU A 447 7.60 8.72 11.04
CA LEU A 447 8.27 7.59 10.39
C LEU A 447 9.66 7.93 9.84
N THR A 448 9.83 9.10 9.23
CA THR A 448 11.06 9.45 8.48
C THR A 448 12.07 10.26 9.27
N LYS A 449 11.67 10.86 10.41
CA LYS A 449 12.53 11.72 11.24
C LYS A 449 12.53 11.28 12.70
N GLU A 450 11.38 11.28 13.38
CA GLU A 450 11.34 10.99 14.83
C GLU A 450 11.82 9.57 15.17
N ARG A 451 11.46 8.57 14.36
CA ARG A 451 11.95 7.18 14.52
C ARG A 451 13.46 7.04 14.36
N TYR A 452 14.13 8.03 13.76
CA TYR A 452 15.59 8.11 13.65
C TYR A 452 16.21 9.08 14.66
N GLY A 453 15.44 9.54 15.67
CA GLY A 453 15.90 10.38 16.76
C GLY A 453 15.83 11.90 16.50
N PHE A 454 15.37 12.33 15.32
CA PHE A 454 15.20 13.75 15.02
C PHE A 454 13.93 14.30 15.66
N ARG A 455 14.06 15.28 16.54
CA ARG A 455 12.95 15.91 17.28
C ARG A 455 12.31 17.03 16.47
N VAL A 456 11.48 16.68 15.47
CA VAL A 456 10.86 17.63 14.53
C VAL A 456 9.39 17.93 14.83
N LEU A 457 8.66 16.99 15.44
CA LEU A 457 7.26 17.16 15.78
C LEU A 457 7.11 18.02 17.05
N PRO A 458 6.01 18.78 17.17
CA PRO A 458 5.61 19.41 18.43
C PRO A 458 5.55 18.37 19.56
N ARG A 459 5.88 18.80 20.79
CA ARG A 459 6.01 17.87 21.93
C ARG A 459 4.74 17.03 22.19
N GLU A 460 3.58 17.67 22.22
CA GLU A 460 2.29 16.96 22.44
C GLU A 460 2.01 15.93 21.35
N VAL A 461 2.29 16.27 20.09
CA VAL A 461 2.10 15.37 18.95
C VAL A 461 3.07 14.20 19.05
N ARG A 462 4.35 14.47 19.33
CA ARG A 462 5.38 13.44 19.51
C ARG A 462 5.03 12.47 20.63
N ASP A 463 4.63 12.99 21.79
CA ASP A 463 4.25 12.17 22.94
C ASP A 463 3.00 11.33 22.61
N TRP A 464 2.05 11.87 21.87
CA TRP A 464 0.89 11.12 21.37
C TRP A 464 1.29 9.97 20.44
N PHE A 465 2.18 10.20 19.47
CA PHE A 465 2.69 9.16 18.58
C PHE A 465 3.42 8.06 19.34
N LYS A 466 4.26 8.41 20.33
CA LYS A 466 4.91 7.44 21.20
C LYS A 466 3.90 6.56 21.94
N ILE A 467 2.85 7.16 22.51
CA ILE A 467 1.81 6.42 23.24
C ILE A 467 1.03 5.47 22.30
N LYS A 468 0.78 5.89 21.06
CA LYS A 468 -0.12 5.17 20.13
C LYS A 468 0.58 4.17 19.22
N PHE A 469 1.88 4.34 18.95
CA PHE A 469 2.62 3.53 17.98
C PHE A 469 3.91 2.92 18.53
N ASP A 470 4.44 3.41 19.66
CA ASP A 470 5.57 2.76 20.31
C ASP A 470 5.06 1.85 21.44
N SER A 471 5.53 0.61 21.44
CA SER A 471 5.34 -0.33 22.55
C SER A 471 5.91 0.19 23.89
N GLU A 472 6.73 1.25 23.86
CA GLU A 472 7.26 1.96 25.02
C GLU A 472 6.19 2.80 25.77
N GLY A 473 4.99 2.96 25.19
CA GLY A 473 3.95 3.88 25.67
C GLY A 473 2.83 3.27 26.52
N VAL A 474 2.85 1.97 26.81
CA VAL A 474 1.88 1.36 27.73
C VAL A 474 2.46 1.34 29.15
N LYS A 475 1.79 2.12 30.00
CA LYS A 475 2.01 2.32 31.44
C LYS A 475 2.01 1.04 32.26
#